data_AF-A0A944BYH3-F1
#
_entry.id   AF-A0A944BYH3-F1
#
_cell.length_a   1.000
_cell.length_b   1.000
_cell.length_c   1.000
_cell.angle_alpha   90.00
_cell.angle_beta   90.00
_cell.angle_gamma   90.00
#
_symmetry.space_group_name_H-M   'P 1'
#
loop_
_entity.id
_entity.type
_entity.pdbx_description
1 polymer ?
#
loop_
_entity_poly.entity_id
_entity_poly.type
_entity_poly.pdbx_seq_one_letter_code
_entity_poly.pdbx_strand_id
1 'polypeptide(L)'
;MLAIAALGFCAAQAQVTLEGTKLTDNVSFTLKGGAVSPFQHYAFFKNARGMFGAELRKQLTPIFGFGVEGEWTVNTSSWGKAPANVWQSALGVKSSNMLDHQFVGGFATFNLSNVFGGYKGAPRAVEVEAVVGAGWLHAYQNGADVTDENSWYTKYGVNFNFNLGETKAWTISLKPAILWDMNGDAKKVDRKGGTGTNAQSSRYNANCAAVELQAGLTYHFKNSNGARYFTVCPKKYTQAEIDELNGQINTLRNNLNNAESDLDACNARAAQLARDLEACKAQKGKVKEVVKVKETQVKVKSASLETNVFFKQGKSVIERAQQPNVERVATFLKSHKE
;
A
#
# COMPACT_ATOMS: atom_id res chain seq x y z
N MET A 1 23.25 3.83 -16.02
CA MET A 1 23.66 4.79 -14.97
C MET A 1 22.56 5.79 -14.60
N LEU A 2 21.71 6.26 -15.51
CA LEU A 2 20.62 7.22 -15.19
C LEU A 2 19.59 6.68 -14.16
N ALA A 3 19.20 5.40 -14.29
CA ALA A 3 18.28 4.76 -13.35
C ALA A 3 18.88 4.59 -11.94
N ILE A 4 20.18 4.31 -11.84
CA ILE A 4 20.89 4.16 -10.56
C ILE A 4 21.09 5.54 -9.90
N ALA A 5 21.38 6.58 -10.69
CA ALA A 5 21.43 7.95 -10.20
C ALA A 5 20.04 8.42 -9.72
N ALA A 6 18.98 8.16 -10.49
CA ALA A 6 17.60 8.50 -10.10
C ALA A 6 17.16 7.81 -8.79
N LEU A 7 17.50 6.53 -8.62
CA LEU A 7 17.25 5.80 -7.38
C LEU A 7 18.10 6.33 -6.21
N GLY A 8 19.36 6.69 -6.45
CA GLY A 8 20.25 7.30 -5.46
C GLY A 8 19.80 8.68 -4.98
N PHE A 9 19.30 9.53 -5.88
CA PHE A 9 18.71 10.83 -5.53
C PHE A 9 17.38 10.70 -4.78
N CYS A 10 16.58 9.65 -5.06
CA CYS A 10 15.34 9.38 -4.32
C CYS A 10 15.61 8.92 -2.87
N ALA A 11 16.69 8.17 -2.62
CA ALA A 11 17.04 7.70 -1.28
C ALA A 11 17.54 8.82 -0.35
N ALA A 12 18.22 9.83 -0.89
CA ALA A 12 18.82 10.92 -0.10
C ALA A 12 17.82 11.99 0.39
N GLN A 13 16.60 12.05 -0.17
CA GLN A 13 15.57 13.05 0.16
C GLN A 13 14.37 12.47 0.95
N ALA A 14 14.55 11.31 1.59
CA ALA A 14 13.53 10.60 2.36
C ALA A 14 13.12 11.28 3.70
N GLN A 15 12.99 12.60 3.73
CA GLN A 15 12.60 13.36 4.93
C GLN A 15 11.07 13.47 5.10
N VAL A 16 10.28 13.01 4.13
CA VAL A 16 8.81 13.05 4.17
C VAL A 16 8.25 11.65 4.00
N THR A 17 7.68 11.10 5.07
CA THR A 17 6.95 9.83 5.03
C THR A 17 5.65 10.05 4.26
N LEU A 18 5.48 9.36 3.15
CA LEU A 18 4.24 9.40 2.35
C LEU A 18 3.29 8.29 2.79
N GLU A 19 1.99 8.51 2.58
CA GLU A 19 1.02 7.42 2.66
C GLU A 19 1.33 6.35 1.59
N GLY A 20 1.03 5.09 1.90
CA GLY A 20 1.23 3.99 0.97
C GLY A 20 0.41 4.18 -0.31
N THR A 21 1.07 4.06 -1.47
CA THR A 21 0.43 4.24 -2.78
C THR A 21 0.23 2.90 -3.49
N LYS A 22 -0.92 2.72 -4.15
CA LYS A 22 -1.20 1.54 -4.99
C LYS A 22 -0.65 1.72 -6.41
N LEU A 23 -0.65 0.63 -7.17
CA LEU A 23 -0.25 0.65 -8.58
C LEU A 23 -1.16 1.57 -9.43
N THR A 24 -2.43 1.72 -9.05
CA THR A 24 -3.42 2.57 -9.72
C THR A 24 -3.36 4.05 -9.34
N ASP A 25 -2.61 4.41 -8.29
CA ASP A 25 -2.57 5.78 -7.76
C ASP A 25 -1.58 6.67 -8.54
N ASN A 26 -1.70 7.99 -8.46
CA ASN A 26 -0.80 8.95 -9.11
C ASN A 26 -0.62 8.71 -10.62
N VAL A 27 -1.70 8.26 -11.26
CA VAL A 27 -1.79 8.13 -12.71
C VAL A 27 -2.42 9.40 -13.25
N SER A 28 -1.94 9.84 -14.40
CA SER A 28 -2.43 11.03 -15.09
C SER A 28 -2.43 10.81 -16.59
N PHE A 29 -3.38 11.45 -17.28
CA PHE A 29 -3.49 11.44 -18.72
C PHE A 29 -3.40 12.87 -19.23
N THR A 30 -2.62 13.11 -20.28
CA THR A 30 -2.45 14.43 -20.87
C THR A 30 -2.80 14.37 -22.34
N LEU A 31 -3.59 15.35 -22.79
CA LEU A 31 -3.70 15.71 -24.20
C LEU A 31 -2.79 16.90 -24.46
N LYS A 32 -2.05 16.89 -25.55
CA LYS A 32 -1.09 17.93 -25.89
C LYS A 32 -1.13 18.30 -27.36
N GLY A 33 -0.79 19.54 -27.65
CA GLY A 33 -0.70 20.05 -29.00
C GLY A 33 0.13 21.32 -29.08
N GLY A 34 0.65 21.61 -30.26
CA GLY A 34 1.50 22.78 -30.46
C GLY A 34 2.20 22.73 -31.80
N ALA A 35 3.47 23.13 -31.79
CA ALA A 35 4.27 23.22 -33.00
C ALA A 35 5.64 22.55 -32.86
N VAL A 36 6.09 21.99 -33.97
CA VAL A 36 7.44 21.47 -34.17
C VAL A 36 8.13 22.24 -35.29
N SER A 37 9.43 22.47 -35.16
CA SER A 37 10.27 23.13 -36.17
C SER A 37 11.66 22.51 -36.19
N PRO A 38 12.36 22.44 -37.33
CA PRO A 38 13.74 21.99 -37.37
C PRO A 38 14.63 22.85 -36.46
N PHE A 39 15.57 22.23 -35.75
CA PHE A 39 16.43 22.91 -34.77
C PHE A 39 17.42 23.88 -35.42
N GLN A 40 17.96 23.55 -36.59
CA GLN A 40 19.02 24.32 -37.24
C GLN A 40 18.61 24.78 -38.64
N HIS A 41 19.18 25.91 -39.09
CA HIS A 41 18.95 26.52 -40.41
C HIS A 41 17.55 27.10 -40.66
N TYR A 42 16.68 27.13 -39.65
CA TYR A 42 15.31 27.60 -39.77
C TYR A 42 14.90 28.54 -38.63
N ALA A 43 14.10 29.55 -38.94
CA ALA A 43 13.42 30.36 -37.94
C ALA A 43 12.19 29.59 -37.43
N PHE A 44 12.06 29.45 -36.10
CA PHE A 44 11.03 28.61 -35.46
C PHE A 44 9.63 28.89 -36.00
N PHE A 45 9.10 30.11 -35.85
CA PHE A 45 7.72 30.44 -36.20
C PHE A 45 7.40 30.38 -37.70
N LYS A 46 8.38 30.60 -38.58
CA LYS A 46 8.15 30.53 -40.04
C LYS A 46 8.01 29.08 -40.53
N ASN A 47 8.68 28.16 -39.83
CA ASN A 47 8.79 26.75 -40.23
C ASN A 47 8.05 25.81 -39.27
N ALA A 48 7.45 26.37 -38.22
CA ALA A 48 6.59 25.66 -37.31
C ALA A 48 5.47 24.93 -38.08
N ARG A 49 5.25 23.69 -37.68
CA ARG A 49 4.21 22.80 -38.19
C ARG A 49 3.44 22.22 -37.03
N GLY A 50 2.15 21.99 -37.26
CA GLY A 50 1.26 21.50 -36.20
C GLY A 50 1.69 20.13 -35.71
N MET A 51 1.56 19.91 -34.41
CA MET A 51 1.68 18.60 -33.80
C MET A 51 0.65 18.43 -32.69
N PHE A 52 0.26 17.19 -32.45
CA PHE A 52 -0.64 16.83 -31.36
C PHE A 52 -0.28 15.46 -30.83
N GLY A 53 -0.70 15.17 -29.60
CA GLY A 53 -0.39 13.90 -28.98
C GLY A 53 -1.10 13.69 -27.67
N ALA A 54 -0.81 12.54 -27.08
CA ALA A 54 -1.29 12.17 -25.77
C ALA A 54 -0.18 11.44 -25.01
N GLU A 55 -0.27 11.47 -23.68
CA GLU A 55 0.62 10.71 -22.82
C GLU A 55 -0.14 10.17 -21.61
N LEU A 56 0.26 8.98 -21.17
CA LEU A 56 -0.15 8.38 -19.92
C LEU A 56 1.06 8.34 -19.00
N ARG A 57 0.93 8.91 -17.80
CA ARG A 57 2.03 9.06 -16.86
C ARG A 57 1.66 8.47 -15.50
N LYS A 58 2.59 7.74 -14.91
CA LYS A 58 2.58 7.27 -13.53
C LYS A 58 3.68 7.98 -12.76
N GLN A 59 3.34 8.64 -11.66
CA GLN A 59 4.35 9.12 -10.71
C GLN A 59 4.64 8.04 -9.68
N LEU A 60 5.93 7.76 -9.48
CA LEU A 60 6.40 6.78 -8.49
C LEU A 60 6.75 7.46 -7.17
N THR A 61 7.31 8.68 -7.25
CA THR A 61 7.56 9.54 -6.10
C THR A 61 7.13 10.97 -6.45
N PRO A 62 7.03 11.90 -5.48
CA PRO A 62 6.80 13.31 -5.78
C PRO A 62 7.88 13.92 -6.69
N ILE A 63 9.06 13.32 -6.76
CA ILE A 63 10.17 13.77 -7.61
C ILE A 63 10.15 13.06 -8.96
N PHE A 64 9.88 11.75 -9.00
CA PHE A 64 10.11 10.92 -10.17
C PHE A 64 8.81 10.34 -10.73
N GLY A 65 8.64 10.48 -12.04
CA GLY A 65 7.59 9.83 -12.80
C GLY A 65 8.09 9.18 -14.08
N PHE A 66 7.28 8.32 -14.66
CA PHE A 66 7.51 7.73 -15.97
C PHE A 66 6.19 7.57 -16.72
N GLY A 67 6.26 7.44 -18.04
CA GLY A 67 5.06 7.32 -18.85
C GLY A 67 5.36 6.88 -20.27
N VAL A 68 4.30 6.80 -21.05
CA VAL A 68 4.33 6.55 -22.50
C VAL A 68 3.64 7.69 -23.22
N GLU A 69 4.18 8.08 -24.35
CA GLU A 69 3.65 9.14 -25.20
C GLU A 69 3.46 8.68 -26.64
N GLY A 70 2.43 9.23 -27.28
CA GLY A 70 2.20 9.15 -28.71
C GLY A 70 2.02 10.56 -29.26
N GLU A 71 2.81 10.94 -30.27
CA GLU A 71 2.75 12.25 -30.90
C GLU A 71 2.68 12.10 -32.42
N TRP A 72 1.93 12.98 -33.08
CA TRP A 72 1.77 13.02 -34.51
C TRP A 72 2.01 14.43 -35.02
N THR A 73 2.64 14.52 -36.20
CA THR A 73 2.93 15.81 -36.83
C THR A 73 2.20 15.98 -38.14
N VAL A 74 1.86 17.23 -38.45
CA VAL A 74 1.05 17.63 -39.60
C VAL A 74 1.87 18.56 -40.49
N ASN A 75 2.04 18.20 -41.76
CA ASN A 75 2.71 19.00 -42.78
C ASN A 75 4.21 19.30 -42.51
N THR A 76 4.90 18.48 -41.73
CA THR A 76 6.37 18.47 -41.54
C THR A 76 7.14 17.99 -42.77
N SER A 77 6.54 17.16 -43.63
CA SER A 77 7.14 16.76 -44.92
C SER A 77 7.32 17.93 -45.89
N SER A 78 6.70 19.10 -45.62
CA SER A 78 6.83 20.33 -46.41
C SER A 78 8.08 21.17 -46.09
N TRP A 79 8.97 20.74 -45.20
CA TRP A 79 10.24 21.42 -44.89
C TRP A 79 11.26 21.36 -46.06
N GLY A 80 10.78 21.27 -47.29
CA GLY A 80 11.56 21.14 -48.52
C GLY A 80 12.64 22.22 -48.67
N LYS A 81 13.83 21.76 -49.05
CA LYS A 81 15.09 22.50 -49.30
C LYS A 81 16.01 22.74 -48.09
N ALA A 82 15.84 22.03 -46.98
CA ALA A 82 16.91 21.90 -45.97
C ALA A 82 18.06 21.03 -46.52
N PRO A 83 19.31 21.18 -46.06
CA PRO A 83 20.21 20.04 -46.06
C PRO A 83 19.58 18.92 -45.22
N ALA A 84 18.88 18.01 -45.90
CA ALA A 84 18.82 16.56 -45.72
C ALA A 84 18.65 15.89 -44.35
N ASN A 85 18.29 16.54 -43.25
CA ASN A 85 18.75 15.97 -41.96
C ASN A 85 17.71 15.69 -40.87
N VAL A 86 16.48 16.24 -40.90
CA VAL A 86 15.42 15.84 -39.95
C VAL A 86 14.11 15.55 -40.67
N TRP A 87 13.51 14.39 -40.42
CA TRP A 87 12.10 14.10 -40.81
C TRP A 87 11.81 14.27 -42.31
N GLN A 88 12.85 14.28 -43.13
CA GLN A 88 12.72 14.43 -44.57
C GLN A 88 12.66 13.04 -45.19
N SER A 89 11.58 12.78 -45.94
CA SER A 89 11.56 11.77 -46.99
C SER A 89 12.90 11.79 -47.72
N ALA A 90 13.60 10.65 -47.80
CA ALA A 90 14.88 10.53 -48.52
C ALA A 90 14.82 11.03 -49.99
N LEU A 91 13.63 11.36 -50.50
CA LEU A 91 13.35 11.79 -51.86
C LEU A 91 12.86 13.24 -52.01
N GLY A 92 12.79 14.02 -50.92
CA GLY A 92 12.33 15.42 -50.99
C GLY A 92 10.87 15.58 -51.44
N VAL A 93 10.08 14.50 -51.33
CA VAL A 93 8.66 14.48 -51.70
C VAL A 93 7.85 15.00 -50.53
N LYS A 94 7.03 16.02 -50.78
CA LYS A 94 6.00 16.45 -49.84
C LYS A 94 4.96 15.34 -49.75
N SER A 95 4.75 14.79 -48.55
CA SER A 95 3.71 13.79 -48.36
C SER A 95 2.33 14.43 -48.52
N SER A 96 1.42 13.72 -49.18
CA SER A 96 0.00 14.12 -49.25
C SER A 96 -0.81 13.57 -48.08
N ASN A 97 -0.16 12.91 -47.11
CA ASN A 97 -0.81 12.35 -45.94
C ASN A 97 -1.20 13.47 -44.96
N MET A 98 -2.29 13.24 -44.22
CA MET A 98 -2.72 14.16 -43.15
C MET A 98 -1.70 14.19 -42.00
N LEU A 99 -1.05 13.06 -41.73
CA LEU A 99 -0.01 12.88 -40.73
C LEU A 99 1.28 12.48 -41.41
N ASP A 100 2.36 13.18 -41.12
CA ASP A 100 3.67 12.93 -41.73
C ASP A 100 4.53 12.01 -40.87
N HIS A 101 4.46 12.17 -39.55
CA HIS A 101 5.26 11.38 -38.61
C HIS A 101 4.42 10.97 -37.41
N GLN A 102 4.76 9.80 -36.88
CA GLN A 102 4.30 9.28 -35.61
C GLN A 102 5.51 9.00 -34.71
N PHE A 103 5.44 9.49 -33.47
CA PHE A 103 6.40 9.21 -32.41
C PHE A 103 5.68 8.41 -31.34
N VAL A 104 6.23 7.26 -30.95
CA VAL A 104 5.73 6.47 -29.82
C VAL A 104 6.90 6.10 -28.94
N GLY A 105 6.85 6.46 -27.66
CA GLY A 105 8.00 6.26 -26.78
C GLY A 105 7.67 6.27 -25.30
N GLY A 106 8.68 5.90 -24.53
CA GLY A 106 8.66 6.02 -23.08
C GLY A 106 9.40 7.29 -22.65
N PHE A 107 8.95 7.89 -21.57
CA PHE A 107 9.61 9.04 -20.97
C PHE A 107 9.69 8.92 -19.45
N ALA A 108 10.68 9.59 -18.88
CA ALA A 108 10.87 9.80 -17.46
C ALA A 108 10.82 11.29 -17.15
N THR A 109 10.30 11.62 -15.97
CA THR A 109 10.17 12.98 -15.51
C THR A 109 10.77 13.17 -14.12
N PHE A 110 11.35 14.35 -13.90
CA PHE A 110 11.99 14.75 -12.66
C PHE A 110 11.47 16.12 -12.22
N ASN A 111 10.64 16.17 -11.19
CA ASN A 111 10.07 17.41 -10.67
C ASN A 111 11.14 18.21 -9.93
N LEU A 112 11.77 19.14 -10.65
CA LEU A 112 12.86 19.98 -10.15
C LEU A 112 12.41 20.86 -8.98
N SER A 113 11.15 21.31 -9.00
CA SER A 113 10.58 22.07 -7.87
C SER A 113 10.57 21.25 -6.57
N ASN A 114 10.32 19.95 -6.65
CA ASN A 114 10.41 19.04 -5.50
C ASN A 114 11.84 18.64 -5.17
N VAL A 115 12.73 18.49 -6.16
CA VAL A 115 14.17 18.22 -5.93
C VAL A 115 14.82 19.33 -5.11
N PHE A 116 14.63 20.60 -5.51
CA PHE A 116 15.30 21.72 -4.88
C PHE A 116 14.51 22.35 -3.72
N GLY A 117 13.18 22.18 -3.72
CA GLY A 117 12.29 22.81 -2.75
C GLY A 117 11.62 21.85 -1.77
N GLY A 118 11.92 20.55 -1.83
CA GLY A 118 11.23 19.49 -1.09
C GLY A 118 9.78 19.30 -1.52
N TYR A 119 9.13 18.22 -1.07
CA TYR A 119 7.69 18.04 -1.26
C TYR A 119 6.91 18.54 -0.05
N LYS A 120 5.91 19.40 -0.28
CA LYS A 120 5.11 20.04 0.80
C LYS A 120 3.79 19.33 1.11
N GLY A 121 3.59 18.12 0.57
CA GLY A 121 2.37 17.33 0.74
C GLY A 121 1.23 17.63 -0.21
N ALA A 122 1.38 18.64 -1.06
CA ALA A 122 0.53 18.88 -2.23
C ALA A 122 1.37 19.50 -3.35
N PRO A 123 1.02 19.27 -4.64
CA PRO A 123 1.63 19.96 -5.77
C PRO A 123 1.50 21.48 -5.64
N ARG A 124 2.59 22.20 -5.92
CA ARG A 124 2.58 23.68 -5.93
C ARG A 124 1.68 24.21 -7.05
N ALA A 125 1.31 25.48 -6.97
CA ALA A 125 0.58 26.14 -8.07
C ALA A 125 1.38 26.11 -9.39
N VAL A 126 2.70 26.28 -9.30
CA VAL A 126 3.62 26.17 -10.44
C VAL A 126 4.74 25.21 -10.08
N GLU A 127 5.02 24.26 -10.96
CA GLU A 127 6.12 23.31 -10.84
C GLU A 127 6.88 23.19 -12.16
N VAL A 128 8.19 23.01 -12.05
CA VAL A 128 9.09 22.79 -13.19
C VAL A 128 9.60 21.37 -13.12
N GLU A 129 9.54 20.67 -14.25
CA GLU A 129 9.89 19.26 -14.35
C GLU A 129 10.80 19.03 -15.56
N ALA A 130 11.93 18.35 -15.38
CA ALA A 130 12.78 17.91 -16.48
C ALA A 130 12.21 16.62 -17.09
N VAL A 131 12.32 16.48 -18.41
CA VAL A 131 11.82 15.33 -19.17
C VAL A 131 12.96 14.74 -19.98
N VAL A 132 13.07 13.41 -19.95
CA VAL A 132 13.92 12.64 -20.85
C VAL A 132 13.10 11.49 -21.43
N GLY A 133 13.16 11.29 -22.74
CA GLY A 133 12.39 10.26 -23.42
C GLY A 133 13.18 9.60 -24.54
N ALA A 134 12.74 8.41 -24.93
CA ALA A 134 13.21 7.73 -26.11
C ALA A 134 12.10 6.86 -26.69
N GLY A 135 12.11 6.67 -27.99
CA GLY A 135 11.04 5.92 -28.64
C GLY A 135 11.29 5.62 -30.08
N TRP A 136 10.29 5.02 -30.68
CA TRP A 136 10.22 4.73 -32.10
C TRP A 136 9.57 5.90 -32.84
N LEU A 137 10.14 6.20 -33.99
CA LEU A 137 9.56 7.10 -34.96
C LEU A 137 9.21 6.32 -36.22
N HIS A 138 8.01 6.59 -36.72
CA HIS A 138 7.58 6.23 -38.04
C HIS A 138 7.33 7.48 -38.90
N ALA A 139 7.83 7.48 -40.14
CA ALA A 139 7.61 8.52 -41.13
C ALA A 139 6.77 7.96 -42.29
N TYR A 140 5.58 8.54 -42.50
CA TYR A 140 4.66 8.14 -43.54
C TYR A 140 5.03 8.78 -44.87
N GLN A 141 5.33 7.97 -45.88
CA GLN A 141 5.69 8.45 -47.22
C GLN A 141 4.57 8.20 -48.23
N ASN A 142 4.58 8.98 -49.31
CA ASN A 142 3.62 8.87 -50.38
C ASN A 142 4.33 8.88 -51.74
N GLY A 143 4.25 7.76 -52.47
CA GLY A 143 4.78 7.60 -53.81
C GLY A 143 4.84 6.12 -54.22
N ALA A 144 4.69 5.83 -55.51
CA ALA A 144 4.61 4.45 -56.03
C ALA A 144 5.87 3.61 -55.72
N ASP A 145 7.03 4.25 -55.56
CA ASP A 145 8.33 3.60 -55.30
C ASP A 145 8.94 3.97 -53.93
N VAL A 146 8.11 4.51 -53.02
CA VAL A 146 8.54 5.02 -51.71
C VAL A 146 7.86 4.26 -50.59
N THR A 147 8.67 3.68 -49.70
CA THR A 147 8.20 2.97 -48.49
C THR A 147 8.33 3.88 -47.28
N ASP A 148 7.48 3.66 -46.29
CA ASP A 148 7.59 4.31 -45.00
C ASP A 148 8.97 4.06 -44.36
N GLU A 149 9.44 5.04 -43.59
CA GLU A 149 10.74 4.98 -42.93
C GLU A 149 10.58 4.83 -41.41
N ASN A 150 11.48 4.06 -40.81
CA ASN A 150 11.53 3.86 -39.37
C ASN A 150 12.82 4.41 -38.80
N SER A 151 12.69 5.08 -37.66
CA SER A 151 13.83 5.48 -36.84
C SER A 151 13.53 5.33 -35.36
N TRP A 152 14.48 5.70 -34.53
CA TRP A 152 14.28 5.91 -33.11
C TRP A 152 14.73 7.32 -32.74
N TYR A 153 14.17 7.85 -31.66
CA TYR A 153 14.44 9.19 -31.21
C TYR A 153 14.84 9.21 -29.75
N THR A 154 15.50 10.30 -29.37
CA THR A 154 15.68 10.74 -27.98
C THR A 154 15.10 12.13 -27.81
N LYS A 155 14.46 12.38 -26.67
CA LYS A 155 13.77 13.63 -26.35
C LYS A 155 14.29 14.18 -25.02
N TYR A 156 14.55 15.48 -24.99
CA TYR A 156 14.92 16.20 -23.77
C TYR A 156 14.10 17.48 -23.68
N GLY A 157 13.46 17.73 -22.56
CA GLY A 157 12.58 18.88 -22.41
C GLY A 157 12.37 19.31 -20.98
N VAL A 158 11.60 20.38 -20.84
CA VAL A 158 11.19 20.93 -19.55
C VAL A 158 9.69 21.19 -19.60
N ASN A 159 8.95 20.70 -18.62
CA ASN A 159 7.54 21.00 -18.44
C ASN A 159 7.39 22.11 -17.39
N PHE A 160 6.67 23.17 -17.75
CA PHE A 160 6.18 24.18 -16.82
C PHE A 160 4.72 23.86 -16.51
N ASN A 161 4.45 23.32 -15.33
CA ASN A 161 3.16 22.79 -14.92
C ASN A 161 2.43 23.80 -14.02
N PHE A 162 1.22 24.19 -14.41
CA PHE A 162 0.32 25.06 -13.67
C PHE A 162 -0.82 24.22 -13.09
N ASN A 163 -0.74 23.87 -11.80
CA ASN A 163 -1.68 22.95 -11.16
C ASN A 163 -2.89 23.70 -10.57
N LEU A 164 -4.08 23.41 -11.09
CA LEU A 164 -5.30 24.18 -10.89
C LEU A 164 -6.15 23.68 -9.71
N GLY A 165 -6.79 24.63 -9.03
CA GLY A 165 -7.71 24.36 -7.92
C GLY A 165 -7.06 23.74 -6.68
N GLU A 166 -7.84 23.51 -5.64
CA GLU A 166 -7.37 22.87 -4.40
C GLU A 166 -7.20 21.36 -4.57
N THR A 167 -8.09 20.73 -5.34
CA THR A 167 -8.05 19.28 -5.58
C THR A 167 -6.98 18.83 -6.57
N LYS A 168 -6.30 19.78 -7.23
CA LYS A 168 -5.24 19.54 -8.22
C LYS A 168 -5.63 18.52 -9.29
N ALA A 169 -6.89 18.52 -9.69
CA ALA A 169 -7.42 17.58 -10.68
C ALA A 169 -6.92 17.86 -12.10
N TRP A 170 -6.60 19.12 -12.39
CA TRP A 170 -6.20 19.58 -13.70
C TRP A 170 -4.88 20.33 -13.64
N THR A 171 -4.04 20.11 -14.64
CA THR A 171 -2.81 20.87 -14.86
C THR A 171 -2.78 21.37 -16.29
N ILE A 172 -2.48 22.65 -16.47
CA ILE A 172 -2.11 23.20 -17.77
C ILE A 172 -0.58 23.22 -17.82
N SER A 173 0.01 22.84 -18.95
CA SER A 173 1.47 22.76 -19.07
C SER A 173 1.98 23.42 -20.33
N LEU A 174 3.15 24.07 -20.25
CA LEU A 174 3.96 24.46 -21.39
C LEU A 174 5.17 23.52 -21.47
N LYS A 175 5.42 22.93 -22.63
CA LYS A 175 6.38 21.84 -22.82
C LYS A 175 7.32 22.13 -24.00
N PRO A 176 8.36 22.98 -23.81
CA PRO A 176 9.48 23.02 -24.74
C PRO A 176 10.32 21.75 -24.66
N ALA A 177 10.65 21.18 -25.81
CA ALA A 177 11.54 20.03 -25.91
C ALA A 177 12.41 20.10 -27.18
N ILE A 178 13.54 19.39 -27.15
CA ILE A 178 14.33 19.08 -28.33
C ILE A 178 14.30 17.57 -28.52
N LEU A 179 13.98 17.16 -29.72
CA LEU A 179 13.90 15.76 -30.12
C LEU A 179 14.94 15.51 -31.21
N TRP A 180 15.72 14.45 -31.08
CA TRP A 180 16.73 14.04 -32.06
C TRP A 180 16.35 12.72 -32.72
N ASP A 181 16.43 12.67 -34.04
CA ASP A 181 16.47 11.45 -34.85
C ASP A 181 17.83 10.76 -34.68
N MET A 182 17.84 9.54 -34.18
CA MET A 182 19.05 8.79 -33.84
C MET A 182 19.51 7.82 -34.91
N ASN A 183 18.86 7.71 -36.06
CA ASN A 183 19.41 6.90 -37.17
C ASN A 183 20.43 7.66 -38.04
N GLY A 184 20.70 8.94 -37.75
CA GLY A 184 21.66 9.74 -38.52
C GLY A 184 21.13 10.17 -39.90
N ASP A 185 22.02 10.70 -40.75
CA ASP A 185 21.69 11.30 -42.06
C ASP A 185 20.98 10.31 -42.99
N ALA A 186 19.73 10.65 -43.34
CA ALA A 186 18.84 9.87 -44.20
C ALA A 186 19.44 9.56 -45.58
N LYS A 187 20.33 10.43 -46.10
CA LYS A 187 20.96 10.23 -47.40
C LYS A 187 22.10 9.22 -47.39
N LYS A 188 22.65 8.93 -46.21
CA LYS A 188 23.79 8.02 -46.04
C LYS A 188 23.36 6.67 -45.51
N VAL A 189 22.21 6.57 -44.86
CA VAL A 189 21.73 5.36 -44.21
C VAL A 189 20.60 4.74 -45.03
N ASP A 190 20.75 3.47 -45.42
CA ASP A 190 19.65 2.71 -45.99
C ASP A 190 18.58 2.47 -44.92
N ARG A 191 17.49 3.25 -44.98
CA ARG A 191 16.34 3.15 -44.08
C ARG A 191 15.28 2.17 -44.58
N LYS A 192 15.49 1.53 -45.75
CA LYS A 192 14.60 0.55 -46.39
C LYS A 192 14.90 -0.91 -45.99
N GLY A 193 15.82 -1.13 -45.05
CA GLY A 193 16.22 -2.48 -44.62
C GLY A 193 17.14 -3.20 -45.61
N GLY A 194 17.70 -2.49 -46.58
CA GLY A 194 18.69 -3.02 -47.52
C GLY A 194 20.13 -2.86 -47.02
N THR A 195 21.03 -3.62 -47.62
CA THR A 195 22.46 -3.74 -47.32
C THR A 195 23.26 -2.47 -47.67
N GLY A 196 22.90 -1.32 -47.07
CA GLY A 196 23.64 -0.08 -47.18
C GLY A 196 25.03 -0.20 -46.54
N THR A 197 26.08 0.11 -47.29
CA THR A 197 27.49 0.03 -46.87
C THR A 197 27.92 1.09 -45.84
N ASN A 198 27.01 1.98 -45.44
CA ASN A 198 27.23 3.01 -44.43
C ASN A 198 26.48 2.63 -43.15
N ALA A 199 27.21 2.25 -42.11
CA ALA A 199 26.63 1.90 -40.82
C ALA A 199 25.71 3.02 -40.30
N GLN A 200 24.50 2.66 -39.85
CA GLN A 200 23.65 3.56 -39.08
C GLN A 200 24.43 3.96 -37.82
N SER A 201 24.81 5.23 -37.71
CA SER A 201 25.58 5.71 -36.57
C SER A 201 24.71 6.63 -35.73
N SER A 202 24.23 6.13 -34.60
CA SER A 202 23.47 6.95 -33.66
C SER A 202 24.35 8.02 -33.04
N ARG A 203 23.91 9.27 -33.18
CA ARG A 203 24.67 10.45 -32.75
C ARG A 203 23.77 11.65 -32.53
N TYR A 204 24.08 12.45 -31.52
CA TYR A 204 23.49 13.76 -31.33
C TYR A 204 24.02 14.74 -32.38
N ASN A 205 23.27 14.91 -33.47
CA ASN A 205 23.54 15.89 -34.51
C ASN A 205 22.43 16.94 -34.50
N ALA A 206 22.79 18.21 -34.34
CA ALA A 206 21.84 19.33 -34.35
C ALA A 206 21.06 19.45 -35.68
N ASN A 207 21.63 18.95 -36.77
CA ASN A 207 20.94 18.85 -38.04
C ASN A 207 19.87 17.76 -38.08
N CYS A 208 19.91 16.79 -37.15
CA CYS A 208 18.92 15.72 -36.98
C CYS A 208 18.00 16.00 -35.79
N ALA A 209 17.88 17.27 -35.37
CA ALA A 209 17.08 17.68 -34.23
C ALA A 209 15.90 18.56 -34.64
N ALA A 210 14.79 18.45 -33.92
CA ALA A 210 13.65 19.33 -34.00
C ALA A 210 13.36 19.94 -32.62
N VAL A 211 12.91 21.19 -32.61
CA VAL A 211 12.38 21.86 -31.42
C VAL A 211 10.87 21.71 -31.41
N GLU A 212 10.34 21.31 -30.27
CA GLU A 212 8.91 21.25 -29.99
C GLU A 212 8.54 22.34 -28.99
N LEU A 213 7.40 22.98 -29.22
CA LEU A 213 6.75 23.84 -28.26
C LEU A 213 5.29 23.44 -28.17
N GLN A 214 4.94 22.75 -27.08
CA GLN A 214 3.60 22.21 -26.89
C GLN A 214 2.92 22.81 -25.66
N ALA A 215 1.59 22.88 -25.70
CA ALA A 215 0.76 23.06 -24.53
C ALA A 215 0.02 21.75 -24.22
N GLY A 216 -0.11 21.40 -22.94
CA GLY A 216 -0.78 20.18 -22.51
C GLY A 216 -1.84 20.43 -21.45
N LEU A 217 -2.97 19.72 -21.56
CA LEU A 217 -4.00 19.62 -20.53
C LEU A 217 -3.94 18.24 -19.90
N THR A 218 -3.56 18.18 -18.63
CA THR A 218 -3.43 16.94 -17.86
C THR A 218 -4.60 16.80 -16.89
N TYR A 219 -5.19 15.60 -16.87
CA TYR A 219 -6.10 15.16 -15.83
C TYR A 219 -5.40 14.17 -14.91
N HIS A 220 -5.51 14.38 -13.60
CA HIS A 220 -5.01 13.45 -12.58
C HIS A 220 -6.14 12.58 -12.05
N PHE A 221 -5.95 11.25 -12.12
CA PHE A 221 -6.93 10.30 -11.63
C PHE A 221 -6.94 10.30 -10.09
N LYS A 222 -8.10 9.99 -9.51
CA LYS A 222 -8.21 9.85 -8.05
C LYS A 222 -7.40 8.64 -7.59
N ASN A 223 -6.63 8.86 -6.55
CA ASN A 223 -5.92 7.84 -5.80
C ASN A 223 -6.88 7.07 -4.91
N SER A 224 -6.41 5.94 -4.40
CA SER A 224 -7.13 5.09 -3.46
C SER A 224 -7.51 5.79 -2.14
N ASN A 225 -6.78 6.84 -1.74
CA ASN A 225 -7.10 7.70 -0.59
C ASN A 225 -7.99 8.91 -0.95
N GLY A 226 -8.49 8.99 -2.18
CA GLY A 226 -9.38 10.06 -2.66
C GLY A 226 -8.66 11.34 -3.12
N ALA A 227 -7.39 11.54 -2.76
CA ALA A 227 -6.56 12.61 -3.30
C ALA A 227 -6.17 12.33 -4.77
N ARG A 228 -5.45 13.24 -5.41
CA ARG A 228 -4.95 13.08 -6.79
C ARG A 228 -3.42 13.21 -6.90
N TYR A 229 -2.77 13.18 -5.75
CA TYR A 229 -1.34 13.38 -5.58
C TYR A 229 -0.90 12.66 -4.31
N PHE A 230 0.41 12.59 -4.08
CA PHE A 230 0.98 11.97 -2.89
C PHE A 230 0.54 12.69 -1.62
N THR A 231 -0.06 11.96 -0.68
CA THR A 231 -0.39 12.50 0.64
C THR A 231 0.74 12.20 1.62
N VAL A 232 1.06 13.15 2.49
CA VAL A 232 2.02 12.93 3.58
C VAL A 232 1.36 12.07 4.64
N CYS A 233 2.05 11.05 5.12
CA CYS A 233 1.57 10.25 6.25
C CYS A 233 1.48 11.15 7.49
N PRO A 234 0.27 11.34 8.08
CA PRO A 234 0.12 12.15 9.28
C PRO A 234 0.75 11.47 10.51
N LYS A 235 0.90 10.13 10.49
CA LYS A 235 1.56 9.38 11.55
C LYS A 235 3.07 9.39 11.38
N LYS A 236 3.74 10.21 12.17
CA LYS A 236 5.14 9.99 12.53
C LYS A 236 5.13 9.09 13.75
N TYR A 237 5.36 7.78 13.61
CA TYR A 237 5.54 6.93 14.79
C TYR A 237 6.71 7.49 15.59
N THR A 238 6.41 8.07 16.75
CA THR A 238 7.43 8.52 17.69
C THR A 238 8.00 7.29 18.41
N GLN A 239 9.25 7.38 18.89
CA GLN A 239 9.86 6.30 19.66
C GLN A 239 8.97 5.89 20.85
N ALA A 240 8.29 6.86 21.48
CA ALA A 240 7.35 6.63 22.57
C ALA A 240 6.14 5.77 22.15
N GLU A 241 5.56 6.01 20.96
CA GLU A 241 4.44 5.19 20.46
C GLU A 241 4.91 3.76 20.10
N ILE A 242 6.14 3.60 19.63
CA ILE A 242 6.75 2.28 19.38
C ILE A 242 6.95 1.53 20.71
N ASP A 243 7.46 2.22 21.72
CA ASP A 243 7.70 1.66 23.05
C ASP A 243 6.37 1.29 23.74
N GLU A 244 5.34 2.12 23.58
CA GLU A 244 3.99 1.82 24.07
C GLU A 244 3.40 0.59 23.37
N LEU A 245 3.48 0.50 22.04
CA LEU A 245 3.04 -0.68 21.29
C LEU A 245 3.80 -1.93 21.71
N ASN A 246 5.10 -1.84 21.92
CA ASN A 246 5.90 -2.95 22.45
C ASN A 246 5.45 -3.35 23.87
N GLY A 247 5.10 -2.38 24.71
CA GLY A 247 4.51 -2.63 26.03
C GLY A 247 3.17 -3.36 25.96
N GLN A 248 2.29 -2.95 25.05
CA GLN A 248 1.01 -3.61 24.79
C GLN A 248 1.19 -5.05 24.29
N ILE A 249 2.14 -5.27 23.36
CA ILE A 249 2.49 -6.62 22.86
C ILE A 249 2.97 -7.52 24.00
N ASN A 250 3.84 -7.02 24.86
CA ASN A 250 4.37 -7.79 25.99
C ASN A 250 3.27 -8.11 27.01
N THR A 251 2.36 -7.17 27.26
CA THR A 251 1.19 -7.40 28.14
C THR A 251 0.28 -8.49 27.55
N LEU A 252 -0.01 -8.44 26.25
CA LEU A 252 -0.82 -9.45 25.57
C LEU A 252 -0.15 -10.84 25.62
N ARG A 253 1.17 -10.91 25.44
CA ARG A 253 1.92 -12.16 25.58
C ARG A 253 1.82 -12.74 26.99
N ASN A 254 1.95 -11.90 28.02
CA ASN A 254 1.81 -12.34 29.41
C ASN A 254 0.39 -12.83 29.73
N ASN A 255 -0.62 -12.12 29.24
CA ASN A 255 -2.02 -12.53 29.41
C ASN A 255 -2.31 -13.86 28.72
N LEU A 256 -1.75 -14.09 27.52
CA LEU A 256 -1.87 -15.37 26.81
C LEU A 256 -1.24 -16.51 27.62
N ASN A 257 -0.02 -16.32 28.11
CA ASN A 257 0.68 -17.33 28.92
C ASN A 257 -0.08 -17.67 30.21
N ASN A 258 -0.62 -16.65 30.89
CA ASN A 258 -1.43 -16.86 32.10
C ASN A 258 -2.71 -17.63 31.78
N ALA A 259 -3.40 -17.26 30.70
CA ALA A 259 -4.60 -17.97 30.26
C ALA A 259 -4.31 -19.43 29.88
N GLU A 260 -3.17 -19.70 29.25
CA GLU A 260 -2.73 -21.06 28.92
C GLU A 260 -2.44 -21.87 30.20
N SER A 261 -1.75 -21.27 31.18
CA SER A 261 -1.52 -21.90 32.49
C SER A 261 -2.82 -22.19 33.25
N ASP A 262 -3.79 -21.28 33.22
CA ASP A 262 -5.10 -21.46 33.85
C ASP A 262 -5.91 -22.56 33.16
N LEU A 263 -5.80 -22.65 31.83
CA LEU A 263 -6.40 -23.71 31.02
C LEU A 263 -5.82 -25.08 31.39
N ASP A 264 -4.50 -25.19 31.50
CA ASP A 264 -3.82 -26.41 31.91
C ASP A 264 -4.22 -26.84 33.32
N ALA A 265 -4.31 -25.89 34.26
CA ALA A 265 -4.78 -26.15 35.61
C ALA A 265 -6.24 -26.63 35.63
N CYS A 266 -7.11 -26.02 34.83
CA CYS A 266 -8.51 -26.46 34.67
C CYS A 266 -8.59 -27.87 34.08
N ASN A 267 -7.81 -28.16 33.04
CA ASN A 267 -7.76 -29.48 32.41
C ASN A 267 -7.26 -30.56 33.39
N ALA A 268 -6.23 -30.25 34.17
CA ALA A 268 -5.71 -31.16 35.20
C ALA A 268 -6.77 -31.45 36.29
N ARG A 269 -7.50 -30.43 36.74
CA ARG A 269 -8.61 -30.60 37.70
C ARG A 269 -9.75 -31.41 37.12
N ALA A 270 -10.13 -31.15 35.87
CA ALA A 270 -11.17 -31.92 35.18
C ALA A 270 -10.79 -33.40 35.06
N ALA A 271 -9.53 -33.70 34.72
CA ALA A 271 -9.02 -35.07 34.67
C ALA A 271 -9.00 -35.74 36.06
N GLN A 272 -8.66 -35.00 37.12
CA GLN A 272 -8.71 -35.51 38.49
C GLN A 272 -10.15 -35.84 38.92
N LEU A 273 -11.08 -34.91 38.70
CA LEU A 273 -12.49 -35.12 39.01
C LEU A 273 -13.08 -36.30 38.23
N ALA A 274 -12.67 -36.50 36.98
CA ALA A 274 -13.08 -37.67 36.20
C ALA A 274 -12.60 -38.98 36.85
N ARG A 275 -11.32 -39.05 37.28
CA ARG A 275 -10.77 -40.21 38.01
C ARG A 275 -11.48 -40.47 39.32
N ASP A 276 -11.72 -39.44 40.13
CA ASP A 276 -12.39 -39.57 41.43
C ASP A 276 -13.83 -40.07 41.24
N LEU A 277 -14.53 -39.58 40.22
CA LEU A 277 -15.87 -40.01 39.88
C LEU A 277 -15.92 -41.49 39.44
N GLU A 278 -14.95 -41.94 38.64
CA GLU A 278 -14.79 -43.35 38.29
C GLU A 278 -14.49 -44.23 39.52
N ALA A 279 -13.60 -43.79 40.41
CA ALA A 279 -13.28 -44.48 41.65
C ALA A 279 -14.49 -44.62 42.58
N CYS A 280 -15.28 -43.56 42.74
CA CYS A 280 -16.53 -43.59 43.51
C CYS A 280 -17.56 -44.54 42.88
N LYS A 281 -17.70 -44.54 41.54
CA LYS A 281 -18.57 -45.50 40.84
C LYS A 281 -18.11 -46.95 41.05
N ALA A 282 -16.80 -47.21 41.03
CA ALA A 282 -16.23 -48.54 41.27
C ALA A 282 -16.40 -49.02 42.73
N GLN A 283 -16.37 -48.11 43.71
CA GLN A 283 -16.64 -48.43 45.12
C GLN A 283 -18.10 -48.78 45.41
N LYS A 284 -19.05 -48.28 44.61
CA LYS A 284 -20.48 -48.57 44.76
C LYS A 284 -20.82 -50.07 44.60
N GLY A 285 -19.95 -50.85 43.95
CA GLY A 285 -20.05 -52.32 43.85
C GLY A 285 -19.45 -53.11 45.02
N LYS A 286 -18.81 -52.46 46.02
CA LYS A 286 -18.11 -53.14 47.13
C LYS A 286 -18.78 -53.00 48.50
N VAL A 287 -19.98 -52.42 48.59
CA VAL A 287 -20.76 -52.42 49.86
C VAL A 287 -21.33 -53.83 50.08
N LYS A 288 -20.50 -54.73 50.60
CA LYS A 288 -20.91 -55.97 51.25
C LYS A 288 -21.25 -55.65 52.72
N GLU A 289 -22.53 -55.80 53.04
CA GLU A 289 -23.09 -56.27 54.31
C GLU A 289 -22.14 -56.21 55.53
N VAL A 290 -22.31 -55.20 56.39
CA VAL A 290 -21.60 -55.18 57.68
C VAL A 290 -22.33 -56.06 58.67
N VAL A 291 -21.76 -57.24 58.80
CA VAL A 291 -21.94 -58.29 59.79
C VAL A 291 -21.86 -57.75 61.22
N LYS A 292 -22.79 -58.21 62.07
CA LYS A 292 -22.75 -58.12 63.54
C LYS A 292 -21.42 -58.67 64.06
N VAL A 293 -20.58 -57.85 64.71
CA VAL A 293 -19.43 -58.34 65.48
C VAL A 293 -19.56 -57.87 66.93
N LYS A 294 -19.45 -58.87 67.81
CA LYS A 294 -19.63 -58.82 69.26
C LYS A 294 -18.57 -57.96 69.95
N GLU A 295 -19.04 -57.27 70.98
CA GLU A 295 -18.31 -56.47 71.95
C GLU A 295 -17.21 -57.28 72.66
N THR A 296 -16.03 -56.66 72.82
CA THR A 296 -15.03 -57.07 73.81
C THR A 296 -15.02 -56.03 74.94
N GLN A 297 -15.22 -56.52 76.15
CA GLN A 297 -15.47 -55.79 77.38
C GLN A 297 -14.25 -55.03 77.90
N VAL A 298 -14.44 -53.78 78.34
CA VAL A 298 -13.74 -53.18 79.48
C VAL A 298 -14.78 -52.52 80.41
N LYS A 299 -14.51 -52.69 81.71
CA LYS A 299 -15.39 -52.66 82.89
C LYS A 299 -15.82 -51.27 83.39
N VAL A 300 -17.08 -51.22 83.87
CA VAL A 300 -17.62 -50.52 85.06
C VAL A 300 -17.74 -48.99 84.98
N LYS A 301 -18.94 -48.44 84.65
CA LYS A 301 -20.11 -48.12 85.50
C LYS A 301 -19.93 -46.89 86.41
N SER A 302 -20.19 -45.72 85.84
CA SER A 302 -20.84 -44.59 86.53
C SER A 302 -22.13 -44.29 85.75
N ALA A 303 -23.27 -44.66 86.35
CA ALA A 303 -24.59 -44.39 85.79
C ALA A 303 -24.96 -42.93 86.08
N SER A 304 -24.84 -42.05 85.09
CA SER A 304 -25.47 -40.73 85.11
C SER A 304 -26.67 -40.75 84.17
N LEU A 305 -27.87 -40.97 84.72
CA LEU A 305 -29.13 -40.80 84.00
C LEU A 305 -29.53 -39.33 84.05
N GLU A 306 -29.13 -38.54 83.06
CA GLU A 306 -29.58 -37.15 82.92
C GLU A 306 -31.01 -37.13 82.36
N THR A 307 -32.01 -37.12 83.24
CA THR A 307 -33.39 -36.79 82.85
C THR A 307 -33.71 -35.38 83.34
N ASN A 308 -33.75 -34.41 82.42
CA ASN A 308 -34.03 -33.01 82.72
C ASN A 308 -35.54 -32.72 82.63
N VAL A 309 -36.07 -31.95 83.58
CA VAL A 309 -37.46 -31.45 83.62
C VAL A 309 -37.42 -29.93 83.50
N PHE A 310 -38.21 -29.37 82.59
CA PHE A 310 -38.18 -27.93 82.29
C PHE A 310 -39.48 -27.26 82.71
N PHE A 311 -39.40 -26.02 83.18
CA PHE A 311 -40.57 -25.19 83.48
C PHE A 311 -40.59 -23.98 82.56
N LYS A 312 -41.78 -23.56 82.13
CA LYS A 312 -41.92 -22.29 81.41
C LYS A 312 -41.72 -21.13 82.37
N GLN A 313 -41.06 -20.07 81.89
CA GLN A 313 -40.69 -18.92 82.70
C GLN A 313 -41.92 -18.31 83.39
N GLY A 314 -41.86 -18.17 84.72
CA GLY A 314 -42.94 -17.62 85.54
C GLY A 314 -44.07 -18.60 85.91
N LYS A 315 -43.95 -19.89 85.62
CA LYS A 315 -44.90 -20.93 86.05
C LYS A 315 -44.22 -22.05 86.83
N SER A 316 -44.88 -22.53 87.89
CA SER A 316 -44.43 -23.64 88.73
C SER A 316 -45.07 -24.99 88.37
N VAL A 317 -45.86 -25.03 87.29
CA VAL A 317 -46.59 -26.24 86.87
C VAL A 317 -45.94 -26.82 85.61
N ILE A 318 -45.65 -28.13 85.65
CA ILE A 318 -45.03 -28.89 84.55
C ILE A 318 -46.09 -29.25 83.51
N GLU A 319 -45.74 -29.23 82.22
CA GLU A 319 -46.66 -29.61 81.15
C GLU A 319 -46.87 -31.12 81.08
N ARG A 320 -48.08 -31.54 80.67
CA ARG A 320 -48.48 -32.97 80.62
C ARG A 320 -47.52 -33.85 79.82
N ALA A 321 -46.87 -33.29 78.80
CA ALA A 321 -45.88 -34.00 77.98
C ALA A 321 -44.61 -34.40 78.75
N GLN A 322 -44.28 -33.72 79.85
CA GLN A 322 -43.10 -33.99 80.67
C GLN A 322 -43.40 -34.84 81.91
N GLN A 323 -44.68 -35.15 82.13
CA GLN A 323 -45.15 -35.98 83.23
C GLN A 323 -44.50 -37.38 83.27
N PRO A 324 -44.26 -38.08 82.13
CA PRO A 324 -43.55 -39.37 82.15
C PRO A 324 -42.09 -39.27 82.61
N ASN A 325 -41.41 -38.14 82.34
CA ASN A 325 -40.04 -37.92 82.80
C ASN A 325 -40.00 -37.70 84.32
N VAL A 326 -40.97 -36.95 84.85
CA VAL A 326 -41.15 -36.75 86.29
C VAL A 326 -41.49 -38.06 86.99
N GLU A 327 -42.35 -38.90 86.42
CA GLU A 327 -42.70 -40.21 86.96
C GLU A 327 -41.49 -41.15 87.05
N ARG A 328 -40.61 -41.15 86.03
CA ARG A 328 -39.38 -41.96 86.09
C ARG A 328 -38.44 -41.49 87.20
N VAL A 329 -38.24 -40.18 87.34
CA VAL A 329 -37.41 -39.60 88.41
C VAL A 329 -38.03 -39.88 89.78
N ALA A 330 -39.35 -39.72 89.93
CA ALA A 330 -40.05 -40.00 91.18
C ALA A 330 -39.99 -41.49 91.56
N THR A 331 -40.14 -42.40 90.59
CA THR A 331 -40.03 -43.85 90.81
C THR A 331 -38.60 -44.23 91.22
N PHE A 332 -37.60 -43.58 90.62
CA PHE A 332 -36.20 -43.77 90.98
C PHE A 332 -35.91 -43.29 92.41
N LEU A 333 -36.31 -42.07 92.78
CA LEU A 333 -36.12 -41.52 94.13
C LEU A 333 -36.91 -42.30 95.19
N LYS A 334 -38.06 -42.85 94.83
CA LYS A 334 -38.85 -43.69 95.75
C LYS A 334 -38.23 -45.07 95.99
N SER A 335 -37.45 -45.58 95.03
CA SER A 335 -36.71 -46.85 95.17
C SER A 335 -35.29 -46.67 95.74
N HIS A 336 -34.82 -45.43 95.91
CA HIS A 336 -33.50 -45.08 96.42
C HIS A 336 -33.63 -43.92 97.43
N LYS A 337 -33.99 -44.25 98.68
CA LYS A 337 -34.48 -43.31 99.70
C LYS A 337 -33.41 -42.72 100.66
N GLU A 338 -32.15 -42.78 100.29
CA GLU A 338 -31.04 -42.21 101.06
C GLU A 338 -30.20 -41.26 100.21
#